data_AF-A0A970XN47-F1
#
_entry.id   AF-A0A970XN47-F1
#
_cell.length_a   1.000
_cell.length_b   1.000
_cell.length_c   1.000
_cell.angle_alpha   90.00
_cell.angle_beta   90.00
_cell.angle_gamma   90.00
#
_symmetry.space_group_name_H-M   'P 1'
#
loop_
_entity.id
_entity.type
_entity.pdbx_description
1 polymer ?
#
loop_
_entity_poly.entity_id
_entity_poly.type
_entity_poly.pdbx_seq_one_letter_code
_entity_poly.pdbx_strand_id
1 'polypeptide(L)'
;MLLVRPEWESWRKLFYPLRVQLAMLLLVILAVVLSGCSPVSPQNDSSTLINTSPQPAAEPEKTSDTAQNKNNLAAPESDELQSARNILFTWHPEWRDLEAQGRRAIEDGFATMTIDAEPQPTGIYIFHVYDIIEYPDESHSATYGWYEINTDTGEIYDNVLNEKVY
;
A
#
# COMPACT_ATOMS: atom_id res chain seq x y z
N MET A 1 29.32 20.76 28.65
CA MET A 1 28.51 19.56 28.36
C MET A 1 28.77 19.22 26.89
N LEU A 2 29.65 18.27 26.62
CA LEU A 2 30.06 17.89 25.26
C LEU A 2 29.15 16.77 24.76
N LEU A 3 28.37 17.04 23.72
CA LEU A 3 27.53 16.06 23.05
C LEU A 3 28.41 15.23 22.11
N VAL A 4 28.66 13.97 22.49
CA VAL A 4 29.26 12.95 21.63
C VAL A 4 28.18 12.49 20.66
N ARG A 5 28.33 12.77 19.36
CA ARG A 5 27.48 12.18 18.32
C ARG A 5 27.92 10.74 18.08
N PRO A 6 27.00 9.76 18.02
CA PRO A 6 27.38 8.36 17.88
C PRO A 6 27.58 8.01 16.39
N GLU A 7 28.79 7.53 16.04
CA GLU A 7 29.28 7.25 14.66
C GLU A 7 28.62 6.06 13.93
N TRP A 8 27.51 5.51 14.42
CA TRP A 8 26.93 4.27 13.92
C TRP A 8 26.08 4.42 12.65
N GLU A 9 25.64 5.64 12.28
CA GLU A 9 24.80 5.87 11.09
C GLU A 9 25.55 5.73 9.76
N SER A 10 26.88 5.84 9.76
CA SER A 10 27.69 5.79 8.52
C SER A 10 27.74 4.40 7.89
N TRP A 11 27.69 3.35 8.71
CA TRP A 11 27.83 1.97 8.25
C TRP A 11 26.60 1.45 7.50
N ARG A 12 25.39 1.97 7.78
CA ARG A 12 24.16 1.49 7.12
C ARG A 12 24.13 1.78 5.61
N LYS A 13 24.71 2.90 5.17
CA LYS A 13 24.71 3.29 3.75
C LYS A 13 25.66 2.46 2.88
N LEU A 14 26.67 1.83 3.49
CA LEU A 14 27.66 1.01 2.77
C LEU A 14 27.19 -0.43 2.50
N PHE A 15 26.27 -0.97 3.31
CA PHE A 15 25.86 -2.38 3.20
C PHE A 15 24.52 -2.62 2.49
N TYR A 16 23.73 -1.57 2.23
CA TYR A 16 22.46 -1.68 1.48
C TYR A 16 22.61 -2.20 0.04
N PRO A 17 23.58 -1.74 -0.79
CA PRO A 17 23.63 -2.18 -2.19
C PRO A 17 24.08 -3.64 -2.34
N LEU A 18 24.82 -4.18 -1.38
CA LEU A 18 25.33 -5.56 -1.43
C LEU A 18 24.22 -6.60 -1.17
N ARG A 19 23.21 -6.26 -0.36
CA ARG A 19 22.08 -7.16 -0.04
C ARG A 19 21.09 -7.28 -1.19
N VAL A 20 20.85 -6.18 -1.93
CA VAL A 20 19.93 -6.15 -3.07
C VAL A 20 20.48 -6.96 -4.25
N GLN A 21 21.79 -6.86 -4.53
CA GLN A 21 22.41 -7.65 -5.60
C GLN A 21 22.38 -9.16 -5.34
N LEU A 22 22.55 -9.60 -4.09
CA LEU A 22 22.50 -11.01 -3.74
C LEU A 22 21.09 -11.60 -3.87
N ALA A 23 20.07 -10.83 -3.47
CA ALA A 23 18.67 -11.24 -3.58
C ALA A 23 18.20 -11.37 -5.05
N MET A 24 18.61 -10.43 -5.92
CA MET A 24 18.33 -10.49 -7.36
C MET A 24 18.96 -11.73 -8.02
N LEU A 25 20.19 -12.09 -7.66
CA LEU A 25 20.86 -13.28 -8.21
C LEU A 25 20.12 -14.58 -7.83
N LEU A 26 19.60 -14.67 -6.61
CA LEU A 26 18.86 -15.83 -6.11
C LEU A 26 17.51 -16.02 -6.82
N LEU A 27 16.81 -14.92 -7.14
CA LEU A 27 15.55 -14.95 -7.89
C LEU A 27 15.74 -15.42 -9.34
N VAL A 28 16.82 -15.02 -10.01
CA VAL A 28 17.11 -15.46 -11.38
C VAL A 28 17.38 -16.97 -11.44
N ILE A 29 18.10 -17.52 -10.45
CA ILE A 29 18.36 -18.96 -10.38
C ILE A 29 17.05 -19.75 -10.18
N LEU A 30 16.14 -19.25 -9.34
CA LEU A 30 14.84 -19.90 -9.11
C LEU A 30 13.95 -19.92 -10.36
N ALA A 31 13.94 -18.83 -11.13
CA ALA A 31 13.13 -18.72 -12.36
C ALA A 31 13.60 -19.70 -13.46
N VAL A 32 14.90 -19.97 -13.57
CA VAL A 32 15.44 -20.91 -14.57
C VAL A 32 15.03 -22.35 -14.25
N VAL A 33 14.98 -22.74 -12.97
CA VAL A 33 14.62 -24.11 -12.55
C VAL A 33 13.12 -24.41 -12.75
N LEU A 34 12.24 -23.41 -12.72
CA LEU A 34 10.79 -23.57 -12.85
C LEU A 34 10.27 -23.57 -14.30
N SER A 35 11.13 -23.29 -15.29
CA SER A 35 10.75 -23.23 -16.71
C SER A 35 10.78 -24.59 -17.44
N GLY A 36 11.09 -25.69 -16.74
CA GLY A 36 11.12 -27.04 -17.31
C GLY A 36 9.85 -27.84 -17.00
N CYS A 37 9.06 -28.10 -18.06
CA CYS A 37 7.87 -28.99 -18.16
C CYS A 37 6.52 -28.28 -18.18
N SER A 38 6.03 -27.94 -19.38
CA SER A 38 4.59 -27.77 -19.64
C SER A 38 4.04 -29.02 -20.33
N PRO A 39 2.96 -29.66 -19.82
CA PRO A 39 2.20 -30.62 -20.58
C PRO A 39 1.20 -29.92 -21.51
N VAL A 40 1.33 -30.20 -22.80
CA VAL A 40 0.32 -29.92 -23.84
C VAL A 40 -0.98 -30.63 -23.48
N SER A 41 -2.09 -29.90 -23.47
CA SER A 41 -3.45 -30.46 -23.33
C SER A 41 -4.25 -30.15 -24.61
N PRO A 42 -4.98 -31.13 -25.17
CA PRO A 42 -5.63 -30.99 -26.47
C PRO A 42 -6.95 -30.22 -26.41
N GLN A 43 -7.20 -29.44 -27.47
CA GLN A 43 -8.46 -28.78 -27.79
C GLN A 43 -9.54 -29.82 -28.16
N ASN A 44 -10.75 -29.61 -27.66
CA ASN A 44 -11.97 -30.19 -28.23
C ASN A 44 -12.93 -29.05 -28.58
N ASP A 45 -13.15 -28.87 -29.88
CA ASP A 45 -14.18 -28.03 -30.45
C ASP A 45 -15.57 -28.68 -30.27
N SER A 46 -16.59 -27.89 -29.94
CA SER A 46 -17.96 -28.13 -30.42
C SER A 46 -18.90 -26.92 -30.24
N SER A 47 -19.16 -26.28 -31.39
CA SER A 47 -20.48 -25.92 -31.92
C SER A 47 -21.46 -25.03 -31.14
N THR A 48 -21.51 -23.77 -31.59
CA THR A 48 -22.67 -23.03 -32.13
C THR A 48 -24.06 -23.28 -31.51
N LEU A 49 -24.65 -22.24 -30.91
CA LEU A 49 -26.07 -21.93 -31.09
C LEU A 49 -26.34 -20.42 -31.03
N ILE A 50 -27.10 -19.99 -32.02
CA ILE A 50 -27.45 -18.62 -32.39
C ILE A 50 -28.68 -18.22 -31.56
N ASN A 51 -28.71 -17.00 -31.02
CA ASN A 51 -29.98 -16.30 -30.90
C ASN A 51 -29.75 -14.78 -30.90
N THR A 52 -30.09 -14.17 -32.03
CA THR A 52 -30.16 -12.72 -32.23
C THR A 52 -31.63 -12.31 -32.10
N SER A 53 -31.94 -11.34 -31.24
CA SER A 53 -33.22 -10.62 -31.22
C SER A 53 -32.95 -9.10 -31.14
N PRO A 54 -33.61 -8.26 -31.96
CA PRO A 54 -33.28 -6.84 -32.10
C PRO A 54 -34.12 -5.85 -31.27
N GLN A 55 -33.45 -4.74 -30.87
CA GLN A 55 -33.94 -3.36 -30.61
C GLN A 55 -34.72 -3.06 -29.28
N PRO A 56 -34.72 -1.82 -28.72
CA PRO A 56 -34.30 -0.54 -29.33
C PRO A 56 -33.46 0.47 -28.51
N ALA A 57 -33.10 1.54 -29.24
CA ALA A 57 -32.17 2.63 -28.99
C ALA A 57 -32.70 3.79 -28.12
N ALA A 58 -31.72 4.58 -27.61
CA ALA A 58 -31.78 5.98 -27.12
C ALA A 58 -32.64 6.19 -25.84
N GLU A 59 -32.27 6.94 -24.81
CA GLU A 59 -31.38 8.11 -24.58
C GLU A 59 -31.36 8.37 -23.03
N PRO A 60 -30.96 9.53 -22.45
CA PRO A 60 -29.62 9.99 -22.08
C PRO A 60 -29.43 10.24 -20.54
N GLU A 61 -28.30 10.87 -20.18
CA GLU A 61 -27.99 11.55 -18.90
C GLU A 61 -27.39 10.73 -17.75
N LYS A 62 -26.10 10.44 -17.94
CA LYS A 62 -25.13 10.11 -16.89
C LYS A 62 -25.01 11.32 -15.95
N THR A 63 -25.54 11.18 -14.74
CA THR A 63 -25.38 12.11 -13.63
C THR A 63 -23.89 12.38 -13.36
N SER A 64 -23.49 13.62 -13.66
CA SER A 64 -22.18 14.19 -13.37
C SER A 64 -22.03 14.46 -11.87
N ASP A 65 -20.98 13.86 -11.31
CA ASP A 65 -20.02 14.47 -10.38
C ASP A 65 -20.59 15.42 -9.33
N THR A 66 -21.11 14.83 -8.26
CA THR A 66 -21.04 15.51 -6.95
C THR A 66 -19.61 15.37 -6.43
N ALA A 67 -18.73 16.27 -6.86
CA ALA A 67 -17.49 16.56 -6.16
C ALA A 67 -17.85 17.11 -4.77
N GLN A 68 -17.95 16.22 -3.78
CA GLN A 68 -17.98 16.62 -2.37
C GLN A 68 -16.62 17.20 -2.02
N ASN A 69 -16.50 18.52 -2.20
CA ASN A 69 -15.49 19.33 -1.55
C ASN A 69 -15.75 19.31 -0.04
N LYS A 70 -15.33 18.22 0.62
CA LYS A 70 -15.14 18.17 2.06
C LYS A 70 -13.89 19.00 2.36
N ASN A 71 -14.10 20.30 2.54
CA ASN A 71 -13.24 21.11 3.41
C ASN A 71 -13.40 20.55 4.84
N ASN A 72 -12.80 19.39 5.08
CA ASN A 72 -12.67 18.79 6.40
C ASN A 72 -11.71 19.68 7.17
N LEU A 73 -12.28 20.60 7.93
CA LEU A 73 -11.64 21.17 9.09
C LEU A 73 -11.28 19.97 9.98
N ALA A 74 -10.03 19.52 9.93
CA ALA A 74 -9.56 18.35 10.64
C ALA A 74 -9.91 18.53 12.11
N ALA A 75 -10.86 17.74 12.59
CA ALA A 75 -11.09 17.62 14.02
C ALA A 75 -9.78 17.18 14.65
N PRO A 76 -9.42 17.70 15.84
CA PRO A 76 -8.21 17.24 16.52
C PRO A 76 -8.26 15.71 16.63
N GLU A 77 -7.21 15.05 16.16
CA GLU A 77 -7.05 13.61 16.37
C GLU A 77 -7.13 13.31 17.87
N SER A 78 -7.80 12.22 18.26
CA SER A 78 -7.86 11.82 19.66
C SER A 78 -6.47 11.44 20.16
N ASP A 79 -6.23 11.64 21.46
CA ASP A 79 -4.96 11.23 22.09
C ASP A 79 -4.65 9.74 21.87
N GLU A 80 -5.68 8.90 21.82
CA GLU A 80 -5.58 7.46 21.53
C GLU A 80 -5.14 7.17 20.10
N LEU A 81 -5.72 7.86 19.10
CA LEU A 81 -5.30 7.72 17.70
C LEU A 81 -3.84 8.16 17.52
N GLN A 82 -3.46 9.27 18.15
CA GLN A 82 -2.09 9.76 18.10
C GLN A 82 -1.11 8.77 18.76
N SER A 83 -1.51 8.11 19.85
CA SER A 83 -0.75 7.04 20.48
C SER A 83 -0.57 5.84 19.53
N ALA A 84 -1.65 5.38 18.90
CA ALA A 84 -1.63 4.29 17.93
C ALA A 84 -0.72 4.62 16.72
N ARG A 85 -0.79 5.84 16.19
CA ARG A 85 0.12 6.34 15.14
C ARG A 85 1.58 6.32 15.59
N ASN A 86 1.86 6.72 16.83
CA ASN A 86 3.23 6.68 17.34
C ASN A 86 3.78 5.25 17.45
N ILE A 87 2.93 4.27 17.79
CA ILE A 87 3.30 2.85 17.75
C ILE A 87 3.62 2.44 16.30
N LEU A 88 2.76 2.77 15.34
CA LEU A 88 2.99 2.48 13.92
C LEU A 88 4.32 3.06 13.42
N PHE A 89 4.58 4.33 13.73
CA PHE A 89 5.82 5.01 13.35
C PHE A 89 7.06 4.55 14.12
N THR A 90 6.89 3.83 15.23
CA THR A 90 8.04 3.18 15.89
C THR A 90 8.51 1.99 15.06
N TRP A 91 7.58 1.27 14.43
CA TRP A 91 7.88 0.16 13.54
C TRP A 91 8.33 0.63 12.14
N HIS A 92 7.60 1.58 11.54
CA HIS A 92 7.92 2.22 10.25
C HIS A 92 8.16 3.74 10.42
N PRO A 93 9.35 4.16 10.89
CA PRO A 93 9.63 5.57 11.14
C PRO A 93 9.64 6.43 9.87
N GLU A 94 9.99 5.86 8.72
CA GLU A 94 10.03 6.55 7.43
C GLU A 94 8.65 7.00 6.95
N TRP A 95 7.57 6.34 7.40
CA TRP A 95 6.21 6.70 6.99
C TRP A 95 5.76 8.05 7.52
N ARG A 96 6.30 8.49 8.66
CA ARG A 96 6.02 9.83 9.20
C ARG A 96 6.49 10.92 8.25
N ASP A 97 7.69 10.77 7.72
CA ASP A 97 8.27 11.75 6.80
C ASP A 97 7.58 11.69 5.43
N LEU A 98 7.23 10.49 4.95
CA LEU A 98 6.52 10.30 3.69
C LEU A 98 5.10 10.88 3.73
N GLU A 99 4.36 10.67 4.82
CA GLU A 99 3.04 11.27 5.01
C GLU A 99 3.14 12.80 5.12
N ALA A 100 4.09 13.31 5.92
CA ALA A 100 4.31 14.75 6.09
C ALA A 100 4.79 15.46 4.81
N GLN A 101 5.52 14.75 3.94
CA GLN A 101 5.93 15.26 2.63
C GLN A 101 4.71 15.51 1.71
N GLY A 102 3.62 14.77 1.90
CA GLY A 102 2.44 14.84 1.06
C GLY A 102 2.74 14.42 -0.38
N ARG A 103 2.39 15.28 -1.33
CA ARG A 103 2.54 15.01 -2.76
C ARG A 103 4.02 15.04 -3.17
N ARG A 104 4.57 13.88 -3.56
CA ARG A 104 5.96 13.72 -4.05
C ARG A 104 5.99 13.38 -5.54
N ALA A 105 6.98 13.88 -6.26
CA ALA A 105 7.18 13.55 -7.66
C ALA A 105 7.71 12.12 -7.81
N ILE A 106 7.19 11.40 -8.79
CA ILE A 106 7.69 10.10 -9.26
C ILE A 106 7.90 10.18 -10.77
N GLU A 107 8.36 9.10 -11.41
CA GLU A 107 8.47 9.05 -12.88
C GLU A 107 7.08 9.30 -13.50
N ASP A 108 6.98 10.32 -14.35
CA ASP A 108 5.77 10.71 -15.07
C ASP A 108 4.52 11.05 -14.22
N GLY A 109 4.65 11.22 -12.90
CA GLY A 109 3.50 11.42 -12.03
C GLY A 109 3.81 11.90 -10.62
N PHE A 110 2.84 11.71 -9.74
CA PHE A 110 2.95 12.04 -8.32
C PHE A 110 2.42 10.90 -7.46
N ALA A 111 2.97 10.77 -6.26
CA ALA A 111 2.48 9.87 -5.24
C ALA A 111 2.21 10.65 -3.94
N THR A 112 1.15 10.29 -3.23
CA THR A 112 0.83 10.84 -1.90
C THR A 112 0.56 9.69 -0.95
N MET A 113 1.38 9.56 0.08
CA MET A 113 1.15 8.54 1.11
C MET A 113 -0.01 8.96 1.99
N THR A 114 -0.94 8.06 2.22
CA THR A 114 -2.11 8.23 3.08
C THR A 114 -2.11 7.13 4.14
N ILE A 115 -2.33 7.52 5.39
CA ILE A 115 -2.43 6.62 6.54
C ILE A 115 -3.77 6.87 7.21
N ASP A 116 -4.77 6.12 6.75
CA ASP A 116 -6.12 6.18 7.31
C ASP A 116 -6.22 5.24 8.51
N ALA A 117 -7.01 5.62 9.51
CA ALA A 117 -7.21 4.85 10.73
C ALA A 117 -8.69 4.69 11.04
N GLU A 118 -9.10 3.47 11.37
CA GLU A 118 -10.42 3.16 11.86
C GLU A 118 -10.32 2.65 13.31
N PRO A 119 -10.94 3.34 14.28
CA PRO A 119 -10.99 2.84 15.64
C PRO A 119 -11.88 1.60 15.72
N GLN A 120 -11.37 0.59 16.40
CA GLN A 120 -12.12 -0.60 16.77
C GLN A 120 -12.48 -0.54 18.27
N PRO A 121 -13.41 -1.38 18.74
CA PRO A 121 -13.62 -1.54 20.17
C PRO A 121 -12.32 -1.87 20.90
N THR A 122 -12.24 -1.56 22.19
CA THR A 122 -11.17 -2.03 23.10
C THR A 122 -9.75 -1.53 22.79
N GLY A 123 -9.59 -0.28 22.35
CA GLY A 123 -8.25 0.33 22.19
C GLY A 123 -7.45 -0.25 21.01
N ILE A 124 -8.16 -0.76 20.01
CA ILE A 124 -7.56 -1.28 18.78
C ILE A 124 -7.80 -0.27 17.66
N TYR A 125 -6.81 -0.06 16.81
CA TYR A 125 -6.93 0.75 15.59
C TYR A 125 -6.49 -0.08 14.38
N ILE A 126 -7.27 -0.02 13.31
CA ILE A 126 -6.89 -0.58 12.02
C ILE A 126 -6.38 0.55 11.14
N PHE A 127 -5.12 0.47 10.73
CA PHE A 127 -4.49 1.40 9.81
C PHE A 127 -4.50 0.83 8.39
N HIS A 128 -4.99 1.61 7.43
CA HIS A 128 -4.80 1.35 6.01
C HIS A 128 -3.74 2.30 5.47
N VAL A 129 -2.63 1.72 5.02
CA VAL A 129 -1.47 2.48 4.54
C VAL A 129 -1.32 2.27 3.05
N TYR A 130 -1.40 3.34 2.28
CA TYR A 130 -1.38 3.27 0.82
C TYR A 130 -0.87 4.57 0.21
N ASP A 131 -0.36 4.48 -1.01
CA ASP A 131 -0.15 5.65 -1.86
C ASP A 131 -1.37 5.88 -2.75
N ILE A 132 -1.73 7.15 -2.96
CA ILE A 132 -2.50 7.57 -4.13
C ILE A 132 -1.50 8.01 -5.19
N ILE A 133 -1.50 7.31 -6.33
CA ILE A 133 -0.63 7.56 -7.47
C ILE A 133 -1.44 8.26 -8.55
N GLU A 134 -0.94 9.38 -9.04
CA GLU A 134 -1.56 10.23 -10.05
C GLU A 134 -0.62 10.41 -11.25
N TYR A 135 -1.04 9.91 -12.41
CA TYR A 135 -0.45 10.17 -13.71
C TYR A 135 -1.36 11.13 -14.50
N PRO A 136 -0.93 11.66 -15.67
CA PRO A 136 -1.75 12.58 -16.46
C PRO A 136 -3.14 12.04 -16.86
N ASP A 137 -3.21 10.74 -17.16
CA ASP A 137 -4.41 10.10 -17.72
C ASP A 137 -5.09 9.10 -16.77
N GLU A 138 -4.46 8.76 -15.63
CA GLU A 138 -4.97 7.76 -14.70
C GLU A 138 -4.57 8.04 -13.24
N SER A 139 -5.34 7.48 -12.31
CA SER A 139 -4.96 7.43 -10.90
C SER A 139 -5.33 6.08 -10.32
N HIS A 140 -4.50 5.57 -9.41
CA HIS A 140 -4.75 4.35 -8.68
C HIS A 140 -4.14 4.40 -7.28
N SER A 141 -4.60 3.51 -6.41
CA SER A 141 -4.03 3.33 -5.07
C SER A 141 -3.06 2.15 -5.06
N ALA A 142 -1.90 2.30 -4.44
CA ALA A 142 -0.97 1.22 -4.14
C ALA A 142 -0.92 0.97 -2.63
N THR A 143 -1.55 -0.12 -2.17
CA THR A 143 -1.62 -0.48 -0.75
C THR A 143 -0.31 -1.08 -0.28
N TYR A 144 0.23 -0.54 0.82
CA TYR A 144 1.35 -1.12 1.55
C TYR A 144 0.88 -2.22 2.51
N GLY A 145 -0.23 -2.00 3.21
CA GLY A 145 -0.79 -3.00 4.12
C GLY A 145 -1.95 -2.49 4.96
N TRP A 146 -2.49 -3.43 5.73
CA TRP A 146 -3.53 -3.21 6.74
C TRP A 146 -2.99 -3.66 8.09
N TYR A 147 -2.90 -2.75 9.06
CA TYR A 147 -2.24 -3.02 10.33
C TYR A 147 -3.19 -2.81 11.48
N GLU A 148 -3.41 -3.87 12.27
CA GLU A 148 -4.11 -3.78 13.53
C GLU A 148 -3.11 -3.43 14.64
N ILE A 149 -3.39 -2.36 15.39
CA ILE A 149 -2.55 -1.90 16.50
C ILE A 149 -3.37 -1.93 17.78
N ASN A 150 -2.86 -2.64 18.78
CA ASN A 150 -3.38 -2.59 20.14
C ASN A 150 -2.64 -1.52 20.94
N THR A 151 -3.32 -0.46 21.37
CA THR A 151 -2.66 0.66 22.07
C THR A 151 -2.23 0.34 23.49
N ASP A 152 -2.81 -0.69 24.11
CA ASP A 152 -2.48 -1.11 25.47
C ASP A 152 -1.20 -1.95 25.51
N THR A 153 -1.00 -2.80 24.51
CA THR A 153 0.14 -3.74 24.44
C THR A 153 1.27 -3.25 23.53
N GLY A 154 0.96 -2.37 22.57
CA GLY A 154 1.89 -1.92 21.53
C GLY A 154 2.13 -2.95 20.43
N GLU A 155 1.36 -4.04 20.40
CA GLU A 155 1.47 -5.07 19.36
C GLU A 155 0.92 -4.59 18.02
N ILE A 156 1.57 -5.02 16.93
CA ILE A 156 1.11 -4.78 15.56
C ILE A 156 0.88 -6.13 14.87
N TYR A 157 -0.29 -6.28 14.25
CA TYR A 157 -0.63 -7.41 13.40
C TYR A 157 -0.81 -6.94 11.96
N ASP A 158 -0.17 -7.63 11.02
CA ASP A 158 -0.43 -7.45 9.59
C ASP A 158 -1.64 -8.31 9.22
N ASN A 159 -2.74 -7.65 8.83
CA ASN A 159 -4.00 -8.32 8.51
C ASN A 159 -3.98 -9.00 7.13
N VAL A 160 -3.03 -8.64 6.26
CA VAL A 160 -2.84 -9.27 4.95
C VAL A 160 -2.08 -10.59 5.11
N LEU A 161 -1.04 -10.58 5.93
CA LEU A 161 -0.22 -11.78 6.22
C LEU A 161 -0.81 -12.64 7.34
N ASN A 162 -1.76 -12.09 8.11
CA ASN A 162 -2.39 -12.72 9.27
C ASN A 162 -1.35 -13.17 10.32
N GLU A 163 -0.40 -12.28 10.64
CA GLU A 163 0.65 -12.54 11.61
C GLU A 163 1.02 -11.29 12.43
N LYS A 164 1.61 -11.52 13.61
CA LYS A 164 2.17 -10.45 14.44
C LYS A 164 3.52 -10.02 13.88
N VAL A 165 3.71 -8.71 13.70
CA VAL A 165 4.90 -8.13 13.07
C VAL A 165 5.73 -7.25 14.00
N TYR A 166 5.18 -6.81 15.14
CA TYR A 166 5.85 -6.01 16.16
C TYR A 166 5.28 -6.29 17.56
#